data_AF-A0ABD2A5Q9-F1
#
_entry.id   AF-A0ABD2A5Q9-F1
#
_cell.length_a   1.000
_cell.length_b   1.000
_cell.length_c   1.000
_cell.angle_alpha   90.00
_cell.angle_beta   90.00
_cell.angle_gamma   90.00
#
_symmetry.space_group_name_H-M   'P 1'
#
loop_
_entity.id
_entity.type
_entity.pdbx_description
1 polymer ?
#
loop_
_entity_poly.entity_id
_entity_poly.type
_entity_poly.pdbx_seq_one_letter_code
_entity_poly.pdbx_strand_id
1 'polypeptide(L)'
;MEALERISSLGSDRDQVYQEILAAKTDISELTPDDLILRDLKFENGVPFIGFPILVKDFLTLEGALRAVEKFTESRKCILAVLMGLALKNDHVTRDIAVFSLLTNGLENKIINALLGSTQPQLELTLEKRIKEEKYNVFLYKQGNIRASRKQILPIIRETLSKERAC
;
A
#
# COMPACT_ATOMS: atom_id res chain seq x y z
N MET A 1 -15.71 -4.34 -24.73
CA MET A 1 -14.70 -5.42 -24.59
C MET A 1 -14.19 -5.84 -25.97
N GLU A 2 -15.08 -6.05 -26.94
CA GLU A 2 -14.76 -6.37 -28.34
C GLU A 2 -13.84 -5.36 -29.08
N ALA A 3 -13.89 -4.07 -28.74
CA ALA A 3 -13.10 -3.05 -29.43
C ALA A 3 -11.58 -3.13 -29.14
N LEU A 4 -11.19 -3.67 -27.98
CA LEU A 4 -9.77 -3.88 -27.62
C LEU A 4 -9.24 -5.20 -28.22
N GLU A 5 -10.10 -6.20 -28.39
CA GLU A 5 -9.72 -7.51 -28.96
C GLU A 5 -9.37 -7.44 -30.45
N ARG A 6 -9.87 -6.42 -31.18
CA ARG A 6 -9.55 -6.20 -32.60
C ARG A 6 -8.15 -5.61 -32.84
N ILE A 7 -7.48 -5.07 -31.82
CA ILE A 7 -6.17 -4.43 -31.98
C ILE A 7 -5.04 -5.47 -31.90
N SER A 8 -5.27 -6.63 -31.27
CA SER A 8 -4.26 -7.68 -31.15
C SER A 8 -4.67 -8.92 -31.96
N SER A 9 -3.98 -9.17 -33.06
CA SER A 9 -3.98 -10.47 -33.77
C SER A 9 -3.32 -11.60 -32.96
N LEU A 10 -3.38 -11.54 -31.63
CA LEU A 10 -2.75 -12.45 -30.66
C LEU A 10 -3.81 -13.43 -30.12
N GLY A 11 -4.44 -14.19 -31.01
CA GLY A 11 -5.53 -15.11 -30.63
C GLY A 11 -5.07 -16.31 -29.80
N SER A 12 -3.78 -16.68 -29.87
CA SER A 12 -3.21 -17.84 -29.18
C SER A 12 -2.07 -17.50 -28.19
N ASP A 13 -1.65 -16.24 -28.12
CA ASP A 13 -0.48 -15.78 -27.34
C ASP A 13 -0.87 -14.79 -26.23
N ARG A 14 -2.13 -14.35 -26.17
CA ARG A 14 -2.57 -13.35 -25.18
C ARG A 14 -2.40 -13.84 -23.75
N ASP A 15 -2.77 -15.09 -23.48
CA ASP A 15 -2.69 -15.64 -22.12
C ASP A 15 -1.25 -15.87 -21.71
N GLN A 16 -0.38 -16.29 -22.64
CA GLN A 16 1.06 -16.41 -22.40
C GLN A 16 1.68 -15.03 -22.11
N VAL A 17 1.46 -14.04 -22.98
CA VAL A 17 1.92 -12.65 -22.77
C VAL A 17 1.40 -12.08 -21.46
N TYR A 18 0.13 -12.35 -21.10
CA TYR A 18 -0.43 -11.93 -19.83
C TYR A 18 0.31 -12.56 -18.65
N GLN A 19 0.60 -13.87 -18.69
CA GLN A 19 1.35 -14.54 -17.63
C GLN A 19 2.79 -14.03 -17.54
N GLU A 20 3.46 -13.77 -18.67
CA GLU A 20 4.81 -13.21 -18.70
C GLU A 20 4.85 -11.81 -18.08
N ILE A 21 3.91 -10.93 -18.45
CA ILE A 21 3.77 -9.58 -17.87
C ILE A 21 3.46 -9.67 -16.37
N LEU A 22 2.56 -10.58 -15.98
CA LEU A 22 2.20 -10.75 -14.58
C LEU A 22 3.39 -11.24 -13.77
N ALA A 23 4.11 -12.26 -14.26
CA ALA A 23 5.31 -12.80 -13.63
C ALA A 23 6.37 -11.70 -13.44
N ALA A 24 6.70 -10.96 -14.49
CA ALA A 24 7.66 -9.85 -14.42
C ALA A 24 7.20 -8.74 -13.48
N LYS A 25 5.89 -8.46 -13.41
CA LYS A 25 5.34 -7.44 -12.51
C LYS A 25 5.41 -7.88 -11.04
N THR A 26 5.20 -9.15 -10.75
CA THR A 26 5.22 -9.68 -9.37
C THR A 26 6.62 -10.11 -8.92
N ASP A 27 7.57 -10.24 -9.85
CA ASP A 27 8.95 -10.52 -9.51
C ASP A 27 9.56 -9.35 -8.74
N ILE A 28 10.12 -9.68 -7.59
CA ILE A 28 10.81 -8.77 -6.67
C ILE A 28 12.14 -9.36 -6.20
N SER A 29 12.59 -10.46 -6.80
CA SER A 29 13.75 -11.23 -6.34
C SER A 29 15.04 -10.41 -6.33
N GLU A 30 15.15 -9.42 -7.22
CA GLU A 30 16.30 -8.52 -7.32
C GLU A 30 16.09 -7.16 -6.61
N LEU A 31 14.93 -6.94 -5.98
CA LEU A 31 14.60 -5.65 -5.36
C LEU A 31 14.89 -5.66 -3.87
N THR A 32 15.67 -4.67 -3.42
CA THR A 32 15.85 -4.42 -1.98
C THR A 32 14.59 -3.80 -1.38
N PRO A 33 14.43 -3.81 -0.04
CA PRO A 33 13.33 -3.09 0.59
C PRO A 33 13.29 -1.60 0.27
N ASP A 34 14.46 -0.95 0.12
CA ASP A 34 14.57 0.44 -0.31
C ASP A 34 14.01 0.63 -1.74
N ASP A 35 14.30 -0.29 -2.67
CA ASP A 35 13.76 -0.25 -4.03
C ASP A 35 12.24 -0.45 -4.05
N LEU A 36 11.74 -1.39 -3.24
CA LEU A 36 10.30 -1.66 -3.12
C LEU A 36 9.52 -0.43 -2.61
N ILE A 37 10.10 0.34 -1.68
CA ILE A 37 9.51 1.58 -1.17
C ILE A 37 9.35 2.63 -2.28
N LEU A 38 10.33 2.72 -3.19
CA LEU A 38 10.34 3.73 -4.25
C LEU A 38 9.48 3.33 -5.47
N ARG A 39 9.27 2.03 -5.67
CA ARG A 39 8.65 1.44 -6.88
C ARG A 39 7.30 2.04 -7.24
N ASP A 40 6.40 2.22 -6.28
CA ASP A 40 5.08 2.83 -6.50
C ASP A 40 4.72 3.85 -5.41
N LEU A 41 5.62 4.83 -5.24
CA LEU A 41 5.50 5.91 -4.26
C LEU A 41 4.58 7.05 -4.75
N LYS A 42 3.73 7.53 -3.84
CA LYS A 42 2.94 8.76 -3.96
C LYS A 42 3.04 9.59 -2.68
N PHE A 43 2.62 10.85 -2.75
CA PHE A 43 2.55 11.73 -1.60
C PHE A 43 1.17 12.39 -1.54
N GLU A 44 0.61 12.50 -0.34
CA GLU A 44 -0.59 13.28 -0.05
C GLU A 44 -0.28 14.21 1.10
N ASN A 45 -0.35 15.53 0.88
CA ASN A 45 -0.03 16.54 1.90
C ASN A 45 1.28 16.24 2.67
N GLY A 46 2.31 15.78 1.95
CA GLY A 46 3.62 15.46 2.52
C GLY A 46 3.73 14.09 3.20
N VAL A 47 2.65 13.31 3.27
CA VAL A 47 2.67 11.93 3.78
C VAL A 47 2.90 10.96 2.61
N PRO A 48 3.94 10.10 2.67
CA PRO A 48 4.16 9.07 1.67
C PRO A 48 3.08 7.97 1.72
N PHE A 49 2.62 7.59 0.54
CA PHE A 49 1.79 6.42 0.28
C PHE A 49 2.57 5.47 -0.64
N ILE A 50 2.96 4.33 -0.11
CA ILE A 50 3.82 3.35 -0.77
C ILE A 50 2.98 2.15 -1.20
N GLY A 51 2.98 1.85 -2.50
CA GLY A 51 2.37 0.64 -3.04
C GLY A 51 3.39 -0.48 -3.21
N PHE A 52 3.06 -1.68 -2.71
CA PHE A 52 3.88 -2.87 -2.88
C PHE A 52 3.23 -3.87 -3.86
N PRO A 53 4.04 -4.56 -4.68
CA PRO A 53 3.62 -5.67 -5.54
C PRO A 53 3.41 -6.99 -4.78
N ILE A 54 3.60 -6.96 -3.45
CA ILE A 54 3.36 -8.03 -2.49
C ILE A 54 2.52 -7.48 -1.35
N LEU A 55 2.01 -8.35 -0.47
CA LEU A 55 1.31 -7.88 0.74
C LEU A 55 2.29 -7.15 1.67
N VAL A 56 1.83 -6.12 2.36
CA VAL A 56 2.62 -5.39 3.36
C VAL A 56 3.12 -6.36 4.43
N LYS A 57 2.28 -7.30 4.85
CA LYS A 57 2.67 -8.33 5.83
C LYS A 57 3.87 -9.16 5.36
N ASP A 58 3.97 -9.43 4.05
CA ASP A 58 5.06 -10.21 3.45
C ASP A 58 6.29 -9.30 3.25
N PHE A 59 6.10 -8.04 2.86
CA PHE A 59 7.18 -7.06 2.83
C PHE A 59 7.85 -6.90 4.21
N LEU A 60 7.06 -6.86 5.28
CA LEU A 60 7.55 -6.72 6.64
C LEU A 60 8.36 -7.93 7.16
N THR A 61 8.36 -9.06 6.45
CA THR A 61 9.24 -10.21 6.78
C THR A 61 10.60 -10.14 6.10
N LEU A 62 10.79 -9.24 5.12
CA LEU A 62 12.07 -9.06 4.46
C LEU A 62 13.09 -8.44 5.42
N GLU A 63 14.33 -8.91 5.34
CA GLU A 63 15.42 -8.37 6.12
C GLU A 63 15.59 -6.87 5.83
N GLY A 64 15.61 -6.05 6.89
CA GLY A 64 15.76 -4.61 6.78
C GLY A 64 14.50 -3.84 6.34
N ALA A 65 13.36 -4.48 6.11
CA ALA A 65 12.14 -3.81 5.64
C ALA A 65 11.66 -2.66 6.53
N LEU A 66 11.53 -2.91 7.83
CA LEU A 66 11.11 -1.88 8.79
C LEU A 66 12.12 -0.74 8.88
N ARG A 67 13.42 -1.06 8.86
CA ARG A 67 14.50 -0.07 8.87
C ARG A 67 14.49 0.79 7.60
N ALA A 68 14.16 0.21 6.44
CA ALA A 68 14.02 0.94 5.20
C ALA A 68 12.84 1.92 5.26
N VAL A 69 11.68 1.50 5.81
CA VAL A 69 10.53 2.38 6.02
C VAL A 69 10.84 3.50 7.02
N GLU A 70 11.49 3.17 8.15
CA GLU A 70 11.95 4.13 9.16
C GLU A 70 12.86 5.19 8.52
N LYS A 71 13.98 4.75 7.93
CA LYS A 71 14.98 5.62 7.29
C LYS A 71 14.38 6.46 6.17
N PHE A 72 13.52 5.87 5.33
CA PHE A 72 12.84 6.60 4.27
C PHE A 72 11.95 7.70 4.85
N THR A 73 11.13 7.37 5.85
CA THR A 73 10.20 8.32 6.50
C THR A 73 10.98 9.47 7.16
N GLU A 74 12.06 9.16 7.89
CA GLU A 74 12.97 10.15 8.49
C GLU A 74 13.62 11.05 7.43
N SER A 75 14.15 10.46 6.35
CA SER A 75 14.84 11.20 5.27
C SER A 75 13.93 12.20 4.55
N ARG A 76 12.62 11.91 4.53
CA ARG A 76 11.59 12.80 3.96
C ARG A 76 11.08 13.84 4.95
N LYS A 77 11.60 13.84 6.19
CA LYS A 77 11.10 14.66 7.31
C LYS A 77 9.61 14.44 7.57
N CYS A 78 9.14 13.22 7.31
CA CYS A 78 7.80 12.77 7.59
C CYS A 78 7.78 12.09 8.95
N ILE A 79 6.61 11.99 9.56
CA ILE A 79 6.37 11.28 10.82
C ILE A 79 5.49 10.04 10.61
N LEU A 80 5.01 9.83 9.39
CA LEU A 80 4.03 8.81 9.06
C LEU A 80 4.20 8.38 7.60
N ALA A 81 3.94 7.10 7.33
CA ALA A 81 3.81 6.54 6.00
C ALA A 81 2.60 5.60 5.95
N VAL A 82 1.90 5.58 4.82
CA VAL A 82 0.86 4.58 4.53
C VAL A 82 1.42 3.58 3.52
N LEU A 83 1.30 2.30 3.85
CA LEU A 83 1.80 1.17 3.06
C LEU A 83 0.57 0.41 2.54
N MET A 84 0.56 0.02 1.28
CA MET A 84 -0.52 -0.78 0.69
C MET A 84 0.05 -1.92 -0.12
N GLY A 85 -0.39 -3.13 0.17
CA GLY A 85 0.04 -4.34 -0.50
C GLY A 85 -1.03 -4.92 -1.40
N LEU A 86 -0.57 -5.69 -2.38
CA LEU A 86 -1.40 -6.44 -3.32
C LEU A 86 -0.72 -7.76 -3.62
N ALA A 87 -1.46 -8.86 -3.48
CA ALA A 87 -1.06 -10.14 -4.06
C ALA A 87 -2.15 -10.65 -5.00
N LEU A 88 -1.74 -11.26 -6.11
CA LEU A 88 -2.59 -12.01 -7.00
C LEU A 88 -2.13 -13.47 -6.96
N LYS A 89 -2.96 -14.35 -6.44
CA LYS A 89 -2.67 -15.80 -6.37
C LYS A 89 -3.88 -16.58 -6.87
N ASN A 90 -3.70 -17.40 -7.90
CA ASN A 90 -4.79 -18.20 -8.50
C ASN A 90 -6.04 -17.34 -8.82
N ASP A 91 -5.85 -16.19 -9.48
CA ASP A 91 -6.88 -15.17 -9.77
C ASP A 91 -7.58 -14.55 -8.54
N HIS A 92 -7.13 -14.86 -7.33
CA HIS A 92 -7.60 -14.23 -6.12
C HIS A 92 -6.74 -13.02 -5.77
N VAL A 93 -7.37 -11.85 -5.73
CA VAL A 93 -6.75 -10.60 -5.30
C VAL A 93 -6.86 -10.49 -3.78
N THR A 94 -5.73 -10.28 -3.11
CA THR A 94 -5.68 -9.94 -1.68
C THR A 94 -5.00 -8.60 -1.49
N ARG A 95 -5.49 -7.82 -0.51
CA ARG A 95 -4.93 -6.51 -0.14
C ARG A 95 -4.78 -6.39 1.37
N ASP A 96 -3.76 -5.67 1.77
CA ASP A 96 -3.55 -5.21 3.12
C ASP A 96 -3.05 -3.76 3.10
N ILE A 97 -3.26 -3.07 4.22
CA ILE A 97 -2.83 -1.70 4.43
C ILE A 97 -2.11 -1.65 5.77
N ALA A 98 -1.01 -0.92 5.85
CA ALA A 98 -0.44 -0.54 7.13
C ALA A 98 -0.25 0.96 7.27
N VAL A 99 -0.41 1.44 8.50
CA VAL A 99 -0.03 2.79 8.91
C VAL A 99 1.22 2.67 9.76
N PHE A 100 2.33 3.22 9.25
CA PHE A 100 3.61 3.33 9.94
C PHE A 100 3.76 4.74 10.50
N SER A 101 4.19 4.91 11.76
CA SER A 101 4.51 6.23 12.31
C SER A 101 5.80 6.24 13.12
N LEU A 102 6.59 7.30 12.94
CA LEU A 102 7.72 7.68 13.79
C LEU A 102 7.16 8.49 14.96
N LEU A 103 7.26 7.94 16.16
CA LEU A 103 6.68 8.50 17.39
C LEU A 103 5.14 8.62 17.33
N THR A 104 4.49 8.44 18.48
CA THR A 104 3.03 8.59 18.59
C THR A 104 2.68 10.07 18.70
N ASN A 105 2.03 10.66 17.70
CA ASN A 105 1.59 12.07 17.73
C ASN A 105 0.07 12.22 17.49
N GLY A 106 -0.64 11.11 17.35
CA GLY A 106 -2.09 11.08 17.17
C GLY A 106 -2.54 11.20 15.72
N LEU A 107 -1.68 11.65 14.79
CA LEU A 107 -2.02 11.70 13.36
C LEU A 107 -2.25 10.29 12.80
N GLU A 108 -1.49 9.31 13.27
CA GLU A 108 -1.69 7.90 12.92
C GLU A 108 -3.08 7.41 13.31
N ASN A 109 -3.56 7.76 14.52
CA ASN A 109 -4.88 7.39 14.98
C ASN A 109 -5.98 8.06 14.15
N LYS A 110 -5.77 9.32 13.74
CA LYS A 110 -6.73 10.04 12.88
C LYS A 110 -6.83 9.39 11.50
N ILE A 111 -5.71 9.03 10.88
CA ILE A 111 -5.70 8.30 9.60
C ILE A 111 -6.35 6.92 9.77
N ILE A 112 -5.98 6.17 10.80
CA ILE A 112 -6.57 4.86 11.11
C ILE A 112 -8.09 4.97 11.27
N ASN A 113 -8.56 5.94 12.04
CA ASN A 113 -9.99 6.17 12.26
C ASN A 113 -10.72 6.57 10.97
N ALA A 114 -10.11 7.41 10.13
CA ALA A 114 -10.69 7.79 8.84
C ALA A 114 -10.79 6.58 7.90
N LEU A 115 -9.78 5.72 7.87
CA LEU A 115 -9.77 4.49 7.07
C LEU A 115 -10.81 3.49 7.58
N LEU A 116 -10.89 3.26 8.89
CA LEU A 116 -11.86 2.35 9.52
C LEU A 116 -13.31 2.85 9.39
N GLY A 117 -13.51 4.16 9.50
CA GLY A 117 -14.81 4.82 9.42
C GLY A 117 -15.28 5.16 8.01
N SER A 118 -14.46 4.90 6.99
CA SER A 118 -14.85 5.16 5.60
C SER A 118 -16.04 4.29 5.19
N THR A 119 -17.08 4.91 4.64
CA THR A 119 -18.25 4.22 4.09
C THR A 119 -18.29 4.26 2.56
N GLN A 120 -17.50 5.14 1.93
CA GLN A 120 -17.45 5.32 0.47
C GLN A 120 -16.00 5.51 -0.03
N PRO A 121 -15.27 4.40 -0.29
CA PRO A 121 -15.69 3.01 -0.13
C PRO A 121 -15.58 2.52 1.31
N GLN A 122 -16.43 1.56 1.69
CA GLN A 122 -16.20 0.77 2.90
C GLN A 122 -14.99 -0.13 2.68
N LEU A 123 -13.92 0.06 3.45
CA LEU A 123 -12.65 -0.65 3.26
C LEU A 123 -12.64 -2.05 3.90
N GLU A 124 -13.54 -2.30 4.86
CA GLU A 124 -13.64 -3.58 5.59
C GLU A 124 -12.30 -3.96 6.25
N LEU A 125 -11.67 -2.99 6.90
CA LEU A 125 -10.36 -3.18 7.53
C LEU A 125 -10.48 -3.97 8.83
N THR A 126 -9.69 -5.04 8.96
CA THR A 126 -9.56 -5.82 10.18
C THR A 126 -8.11 -5.80 10.64
N LEU A 127 -7.85 -5.37 11.88
CA LEU A 127 -6.49 -5.33 12.43
C LEU A 127 -5.90 -6.74 12.45
N GLU A 128 -4.77 -6.93 11.77
CA GLU A 128 -4.06 -8.20 11.68
C GLU A 128 -2.86 -8.23 12.62
N LYS A 129 -2.09 -7.14 12.67
CA LYS A 129 -0.88 -7.06 13.49
C LYS A 129 -0.62 -5.64 13.95
N ARG A 130 -0.12 -5.52 15.18
CA ARG A 130 0.49 -4.28 15.68
C ARG A 130 1.95 -4.55 16.02
N ILE A 131 2.84 -3.72 15.50
CA ILE A 131 4.26 -3.70 15.85
C ILE A 131 4.51 -2.39 16.60
N LYS A 132 5.08 -2.48 17.79
CA LYS A 132 5.42 -1.31 18.61
C LYS A 132 6.86 -1.46 19.05
N GLU A 133 7.69 -0.55 18.56
CA GLU A 133 9.10 -0.42 18.95
C GLU A 133 9.30 0.95 19.61
N GLU A 134 10.48 1.18 20.16
CA GLU A 134 10.81 2.45 20.83
C GLU A 134 10.64 3.67 19.90
N LYS A 135 10.95 3.51 18.61
CA LYS A 135 10.97 4.61 17.64
C LYS A 135 9.73 4.69 16.75
N TYR A 136 9.02 3.57 16.55
CA TYR A 136 7.92 3.53 15.59
C TYR A 136 6.77 2.60 16.01
N ASN A 137 5.62 2.86 15.40
CA ASN A 137 4.46 1.97 15.45
C ASN A 137 4.05 1.55 14.04
N VAL A 138 3.57 0.32 13.90
CA VAL A 138 2.93 -0.17 12.67
C VAL A 138 1.61 -0.81 13.03
N PHE A 139 0.55 -0.37 12.35
CA PHE A 139 -0.78 -0.98 12.42
C PHE A 139 -1.10 -1.58 11.06
N LEU A 140 -1.09 -2.91 10.98
CA LEU A 140 -1.37 -3.67 9.76
C LEU A 140 -2.80 -4.18 9.78
N TYR A 141 -3.53 -3.97 8.69
CA TYR A 141 -4.91 -4.36 8.49
C TYR A 141 -5.05 -5.21 7.24
N LYS A 142 -5.82 -6.29 7.34
CA LYS A 142 -6.41 -6.94 6.15
C LYS A 142 -7.48 -6.02 5.59
N GLN A 143 -7.56 -5.92 4.28
CA GLN A 143 -8.60 -5.16 3.59
C GLN A 143 -9.60 -6.11 2.91
N GLY A 144 -10.80 -6.21 3.48
CA GLY A 144 -11.87 -7.06 2.94
C GLY A 144 -12.39 -6.59 1.58
N ASN A 145 -12.54 -5.26 1.41
CA ASN A 145 -12.96 -4.71 0.12
C ASN A 145 -11.78 -4.63 -0.85
N ILE A 146 -11.48 -5.73 -1.52
CA ILE A 146 -10.37 -5.86 -2.48
C ILE A 146 -10.48 -4.94 -3.72
N ARG A 147 -11.68 -4.39 -3.99
CA ARG A 147 -11.90 -3.45 -5.10
C ARG A 147 -11.41 -2.04 -4.75
N ALA A 148 -11.38 -1.68 -3.46
CA ALA A 148 -10.90 -0.40 -3.00
C ALA A 148 -9.39 -0.26 -3.24
N SER A 149 -9.01 0.35 -4.36
CA SER A 149 -7.59 0.56 -4.69
C SER A 149 -7.05 1.84 -4.02
N ARG A 150 -5.74 2.05 -4.14
CA ARG A 150 -5.09 3.33 -3.80
C ARG A 150 -5.86 4.55 -4.30
N LYS A 151 -6.46 4.50 -5.50
CA LYS A 151 -7.22 5.64 -6.06
C LYS A 151 -8.42 6.06 -5.19
N GLN A 152 -9.00 5.13 -4.44
CA GLN A 152 -10.12 5.40 -3.54
C GLN A 152 -9.67 5.66 -2.10
N ILE A 153 -8.48 5.18 -1.72
CA ILE A 153 -7.93 5.38 -0.38
C ILE A 153 -7.22 6.74 -0.25
N LEU A 154 -6.51 7.19 -1.30
CA LEU A 154 -5.79 8.47 -1.28
C LEU A 154 -6.71 9.67 -0.94
N PRO A 155 -7.95 9.78 -1.49
CA PRO A 155 -8.88 10.85 -1.10
C PRO A 155 -9.17 10.87 0.41
N ILE A 156 -9.39 9.72 1.04
CA ILE A 156 -9.67 9.61 2.49
C ILE A 156 -8.50 10.18 3.31
N ILE A 157 -7.28 9.80 2.92
CA ILE A 157 -6.06 10.28 3.57
C ILE A 157 -5.89 11.78 3.34
N ARG A 158 -6.06 12.25 2.11
CA ARG A 158 -5.96 13.67 1.75
C ARG A 158 -6.92 14.52 2.57
N GLU A 159 -8.18 14.14 2.66
CA GLU A 159 -9.19 14.87 3.44
C GLU A 159 -8.84 14.92 4.92
N THR A 160 -8.35 13.81 5.48
CA THR A 160 -7.90 13.74 6.86
C THR A 160 -6.75 14.72 7.10
N LEU A 161 -5.73 14.70 6.24
CA LEU A 161 -4.56 15.57 6.36
C LEU A 161 -4.87 17.06 6.12
N SER A 162 -5.82 17.38 5.25
CA SER A 162 -6.23 18.77 5.01
C SER A 162 -6.93 19.38 6.22
N LYS A 163 -7.71 18.60 6.98
CA LYS A 163 -8.35 19.06 8.22
C LYS A 163 -7.33 19.37 9.32
N GLU A 164 -6.23 18.63 9.35
CA GLU A 164 -5.17 18.80 10.36
C GLU A 164 -4.30 20.03 10.15
N ARG A 165 -4.17 20.51 8.90
CA ARG A 165 -3.45 21.75 8.59
C ARG A 165 -4.27 23.02 8.83
N ALA A 166 -5.58 22.88 9.07
CA ALA A 166 -6.52 23.98 9.21
C ALA A 166 -6.73 24.45 10.66
N CYS A 167 -5.95 23.92 11.62
CA CYS A 167 -5.94 24.33 13.01
C CYS A 167 -4.61 24.99 13.40
#